data_AF-A0A949AIK2-F1
#
_entry.id   AF-A0A949AIK2-F1
#
_cell.length_a   1.000
_cell.length_b   1.000
_cell.length_c   1.000
_cell.angle_alpha   90.00
_cell.angle_beta   90.00
_cell.angle_gamma   90.00
#
_symmetry.space_group_name_H-M   'P 1'
#
loop_
_entity.id
_entity.type
_entity.pdbx_description
1 polymer ?
#
loop_
_entity_poly.entity_id
_entity_poly.type
_entity_poly.pdbx_seq_one_letter_code
_entity_poly.pdbx_strand_id
1 'polypeptide(L)' 'MGFGLLDVVFPFLIPVKGMVWIVKKLKETADAEITDKSKVHEELLDLQMRFEMGEVNEEEYKKKETGLIERLEAIRKYE' A
#
# COMPACT_ATOMS: atom_id res chain seq x y z
N MET A 1 19.22 -19.65 -19.09
CA MET A 1 17.76 -19.78 -18.93
C MET A 1 17.48 -19.78 -17.43
N GLY A 2 16.74 -18.85 -16.84
CA GLY A 2 15.96 -17.77 -17.43
C GLY A 2 15.81 -16.62 -16.43
N PHE A 3 15.72 -15.41 -16.96
CA PHE A 3 15.23 -14.26 -16.20
C PHE A 3 13.75 -14.52 -15.88
N GLY A 4 13.41 -14.61 -14.60
CA GLY A 4 12.04 -14.79 -14.14
C GLY A 4 11.33 -13.44 -14.01
N LEU A 5 9.99 -13.43 -14.04
CA LEU A 5 9.20 -12.21 -13.81
C LEU A 5 9.59 -11.50 -12.49
N LEU A 6 10.09 -12.25 -11.51
CA LEU A 6 10.65 -11.75 -10.25
C LEU A 6 11.83 -10.77 -10.46
N ASP A 7 12.70 -10.99 -11.44
CA ASP A 7 13.88 -10.15 -11.68
C ASP A 7 13.51 -8.77 -12.23
N VAL A 8 12.35 -8.67 -12.87
CA VAL A 8 11.82 -7.43 -13.45
C VAL A 8 10.98 -6.66 -12.44
N VAL A 9 10.27 -7.32 -11.53
CA VAL A 9 9.38 -6.68 -10.53
C VAL A 9 10.16 -6.19 -9.30
N PHE A 10 11.21 -6.92 -8.90
CA PHE A 10 12.00 -6.61 -7.69
C PHE A 10 12.54 -5.16 -7.62
N PRO A 11 13.07 -4.54 -8.69
CA PRO A 11 13.55 -3.16 -8.66
C PRO A 11 12.44 -2.12 -8.46
N PHE A 12 11.20 -2.43 -8.89
CA PHE A 12 10.05 -1.54 -8.73
C PHE A 12 9.45 -1.60 -7.31
N LEU A 13 9.72 -2.66 -6.54
CA LEU A 13 9.31 -2.78 -5.13
C LEU A 13 10.19 -1.96 -4.17
N ILE A 14 11.39 -1.58 -4.60
CA ILE A 14 12.36 -0.79 -3.81
C ILE A 14 11.82 0.60 -3.41
N PRO A 15 11.28 1.43 -4.32
CA PRO A 15 10.70 2.72 -3.95
C PRO A 15 9.47 2.60 -3.04
N VAL A 16 8.67 1.53 -3.18
CA VAL A 16 7.47 1.29 -2.37
C VAL A 16 7.85 0.98 -0.92
N LYS A 17 8.85 0.10 -0.69
CA LYS A 17 9.38 -0.17 0.65
C LYS A 17 9.93 1.09 1.33
N GLY A 18 10.51 2.01 0.56
CA GLY A 18 10.95 3.33 1.04
C GLY A 18 9.79 4.17 1.57
N MET A 19 8.67 4.24 0.85
CA MET A 19 7.49 4.97 1.31
C MET A 19 6.85 4.34 2.54
N VAL A 20 6.79 3.01 2.62
CA VAL A 20 6.26 2.28 3.78
C VAL A 20 7.08 2.56 5.05
N TRP A 21 8.40 2.63 4.94
CA TRP A 21 9.27 3.00 6.05
C TRP A 21 9.01 4.44 6.52
N ILE A 22 8.85 5.37 5.59
CA ILE A 22 8.56 6.78 5.88
C ILE A 22 7.17 6.93 6.54
N VAL A 23 6.15 6.25 6.03
CA VAL A 23 4.79 6.27 6.60
C VAL A 23 4.75 5.63 7.99
N LYS A 24 5.48 4.54 8.21
CA LYS A 24 5.60 3.92 9.54
C LYS A 24 6.30 4.83 10.54
N LYS A 25 7.37 5.53 10.12
CA LYS A 25 8.08 6.52 10.95
C LYS A 25 7.21 7.72 11.28
N LEU A 26 6.38 8.14 10.33
CA LEU A 26 5.41 9.23 10.50
C LEU A 26 4.31 8.83 11.49
N LYS A 27 3.81 7.59 11.44
CA LYS A 27 2.86 7.03 12.41
C LYS A 27 3.42 6.94 13.83
N GLU A 28 4.73 6.69 13.98
CA GLU A 28 5.40 6.68 15.30
C GLU A 28 5.59 8.08 15.90
N THR A 29 5.55 9.15 15.08
CA THR A 29 5.87 10.52 15.51
C THR A 29 4.65 11.46 15.52
N ALA A 30 3.58 11.13 14.80
CA ALA A 30 2.36 11.92 14.75
C ALA A 30 1.31 11.33 15.72
N ASP A 31 1.12 12.04 16.83
CA ASP A 31 0.05 11.82 17.81
C ASP A 31 -1.32 11.59 17.17
N ALA A 32 -2.08 10.69 17.80
CA ALA A 32 -3.51 10.31 17.75
C ALA A 32 -4.56 10.96 16.80
N GLU A 33 -4.29 12.00 16.01
CA GLU A 33 -5.29 12.68 15.18
C GLU A 33 -5.32 12.29 13.69
N ILE A 34 -4.39 11.47 13.19
CA ILE A 34 -4.42 10.94 11.80
C ILE A 34 -4.95 9.48 11.78
N THR A 35 -6.04 9.23 12.50
CA THR A 35 -6.51 7.85 12.71
C THR A 35 -7.05 7.21 11.42
N ASP A 36 -7.73 7.97 10.55
CA ASP A 36 -8.39 7.38 9.37
C ASP A 36 -7.46 7.18 8.19
N LYS A 37 -6.59 8.14 7.88
CA LYS A 37 -5.61 8.03 6.78
C LYS A 37 -4.57 6.93 7.05
N SER A 38 -4.15 6.77 8.31
CA SER A 38 -3.22 5.71 8.70
C SER A 38 -3.84 4.31 8.56
N LYS A 39 -5.12 4.14 8.90
CA LYS A 39 -5.84 2.86 8.70
C LYS A 39 -5.90 2.48 7.23
N VAL A 40 -6.22 3.41 6.33
CA VAL A 40 -6.28 3.10 4.89
C VAL A 40 -4.90 2.75 4.31
N HIS A 41 -3.82 3.36 4.83
CA HIS A 41 -2.46 2.94 4.46
C HIS A 41 -2.12 1.53 4.94
N GLU A 42 -2.56 1.12 6.13
CA GLU A 42 -2.37 -0.26 6.60
C GLU A 42 -3.16 -1.27 5.77
N GLU A 43 -4.39 -0.93 5.39
CA GLU A 43 -5.23 -1.75 4.51
C GLU A 43 -4.59 -1.93 3.12
N LEU A 44 -3.98 -0.88 2.56
CA LEU A 44 -3.23 -0.95 1.30
C LEU A 44 -1.99 -1.85 1.42
N LEU A 45 -1.29 -1.79 2.55
CA LEU A 45 -0.11 -2.62 2.80
C LEU A 45 -0.45 -4.10 2.92
N ASP A 46 -1.52 -4.43 3.66
CA ASP A 46 -2.02 -5.80 3.77
C ASP A 46 -2.43 -6.34 2.39
N LEU A 47 -3.16 -5.53 1.61
CA LEU A 47 -3.60 -5.90 0.27
C LEU A 47 -2.41 -6.22 -0.66
N GLN A 48 -1.35 -5.41 -0.60
CA GLN A 48 -0.14 -5.65 -1.39
C GLN A 48 0.61 -6.91 -0.95
N MET A 49 0.77 -7.15 0.36
CA MET A 49 1.38 -8.38 0.86
C MET A 49 0.61 -9.62 0.42
N ARG A 50 -0.72 -9.57 0.45
CA ARG A 50 -1.57 -10.69 0.04
C ARG A 50 -1.53 -10.95 -1.47
N PHE A 51 -1.39 -9.89 -2.27
CA PHE A 51 -1.12 -10.03 -3.71
C PHE A 51 0.26 -10.66 -3.97
N GLU A 52 1.30 -10.23 -3.26
CA GLU A 52 2.65 -10.81 -3.36
C GLU A 52 2.70 -12.29 -2.94
N MET A 53 1.88 -12.69 -1.96
CA MET A 53 1.73 -14.09 -1.55
C MET A 53 0.83 -14.91 -2.49
N GLY A 54 0.22 -14.29 -3.50
CA GLY A 54 -0.69 -14.94 -4.44
C GLY A 54 -2.06 -15.29 -3.84
N GLU A 55 -2.40 -14.73 -2.68
CA GLU A 55 -3.71 -14.90 -2.03
C GLU A 55 -4.81 -14.03 -2.68
N VAL A 56 -4.40 -12.98 -3.39
CA VAL A 56 -5.27 -12.06 -4.14
C VAL A 56 -4.75 -11.99 -5.56
N ASN A 57 -5.65 -12.11 -6.55
CA ASN A 57 -5.29 -11.97 -7.96
C ASN A 57 -5.26 -10.50 -8.39
N GLU A 58 -4.76 -10.22 -9.60
CA GLU A 58 -4.59 -8.84 -10.08
C GLU A 58 -5.90 -8.06 -10.20
N GLU A 59 -6.98 -8.70 -10.66
CA GLU A 59 -8.28 -8.05 -10.82
C GLU A 59 -8.88 -7.65 -9.46
N GLU A 60 -8.80 -8.55 -8.49
CA GLU A 60 -9.25 -8.33 -7.12
C GLU A 60 -8.39 -7.29 -6.40
N TYR A 61 -7.08 -7.32 -6.62
CA TYR A 61 -6.14 -6.31 -6.11
C TYR A 61 -6.53 -4.92 -6.62
N LYS A 62 -6.67 -4.75 -7.94
CA LYS A 62 -7.02 -3.45 -8.55
C LYS A 62 -8.35 -2.91 -8.06
N LYS A 63 -9.37 -3.78 -7.95
CA LYS A 63 -10.69 -3.39 -7.45
C LYS A 63 -10.63 -2.88 -6.00
N LYS A 64 -9.89 -3.59 -5.14
CA LYS A 64 -9.74 -3.21 -3.72
C LYS A 64 -8.86 -1.97 -3.56
N GLU A 65 -7.76 -1.89 -4.29
CA GLU A 65 -6.84 -0.75 -4.30
C GLU A 65 -7.58 0.54 -4.71
N THR A 66 -8.39 0.50 -5.77
CA THR A 66 -9.18 1.65 -6.22
C THR A 66 -10.09 2.17 -5.10
N GLY A 67 -10.82 1.28 -4.42
CA GLY A 67 -11.70 1.70 -3.30
C GLY A 67 -10.95 2.28 -2.11
N LEU A 68 -9.74 1.78 -1.82
CA LEU A 68 -8.88 2.33 -0.76
C LEU A 68 -8.31 3.71 -1.15
N ILE A 69 -7.95 3.91 -2.41
CA ILE A 69 -7.50 5.21 -2.93
C ILE A 69 -8.64 6.23 -2.89
N GLU A 70 -9.85 5.88 -3.32
CA GLU A 70 -11.03 6.75 -3.24
C GLU A 70 -11.32 7.17 -1.79
N ARG A 71 -11.14 6.25 -0.83
CA ARG A 71 -11.29 6.55 0.60
C ARG A 71 -10.23 7.53 1.11
N LEU A 72 -8.98 7.40 0.66
CA LEU A 72 -7.92 8.37 0.97
C LEU A 72 -8.23 9.76 0.40
N GLU A 73 -8.73 9.82 -0.84
CA GLU A 73 -9.14 11.07 -1.48
C GLU A 73 -10.31 11.72 -0.75
N ALA A 74 -11.29 10.92 -0.32
CA ALA A 74 -12.41 11.40 0.47
C ALA A 74 -11.94 12.01 1.80
N ILE A 75 -11.08 11.31 2.56
CA ILE A 75 -10.51 11.82 3.82
C ILE A 75 -9.78 13.15 3.58
N ARG A 76 -8.93 13.22 2.55
CA ARG A 76 -8.18 14.44 2.21
C ARG A 76 -9.08 15.62 1.81
N LYS A 77 -10.24 15.37 1.22
CA LYS A 77 -11.16 16.42 0.75
C LYS A 77 -11.94 17.09 1.90
N TYR A 78 -12.05 16.44 3.05
CA TYR A 78 -12.72 16.96 4.24
C TYR A 78 -11.74 17.50 5.31
N GLU A 79 -10.43 17.46 5.05
CA GLU A 79 -9.39 18.24 5.76
C GLU A 79 -9.23 19.64 5.13
#